data_AF-A0A538DKK3-F1
#
_entry.id   AF-A0A538DKK3-F1
#
_cell.length_a   1.000
_cell.length_b   1.000
_cell.length_c   1.000
_cell.angle_alpha   90.00
_cell.angle_beta   90.00
_cell.angle_gamma   90.00
#
_symmetry.space_group_name_H-M   'P 1'
#
loop_
_entity.id
_entity.type
_entity.pdbx_description
1 polymer ?
#
loop_
_entity_poly.entity_id
_entity_poly.type
_entity_poly.pdbx_seq_one_letter_code
_entity_poly.pdbx_strand_id
1 'polypeptide(L)'
;MTAARKSAKAVCATCEIFASEIPSTPRPSAIVAREERDGRIPPLSAGSPSPLRLGQMTDSCRIVALGGLGEVGKNMTAYECDGSVVVVDAGLAFPRDEHLGVDLVLPDFGYLRERADMIKAVVLTHGHEDHVGSLPYLMREVPIPEVWATRLTLGLIKSKLDEHGLLRAAE
;
A
#
# COMPACT_ATOMS: atom_id res chain seq x y z
N MET A 1 -14.02 -32.43 -37.32
CA MET A 1 -13.07 -31.33 -37.04
C MET A 1 -13.87 -30.14 -36.53
N THR A 2 -14.00 -30.02 -35.21
CA THR A 2 -14.82 -28.96 -34.60
C THR A 2 -13.98 -28.30 -33.53
N ALA A 3 -13.52 -27.08 -33.81
CA ALA A 3 -12.74 -26.28 -32.88
C ALA A 3 -13.64 -25.84 -31.71
N ALA A 4 -13.37 -26.37 -30.52
CA ALA A 4 -13.98 -25.91 -29.28
C ALA A 4 -13.46 -24.50 -28.96
N ARG A 5 -14.32 -23.50 -29.11
CA ARG A 5 -14.12 -22.16 -28.53
C ARG A 5 -14.09 -22.30 -27.01
N LYS A 6 -12.91 -22.18 -26.39
CA LYS A 6 -12.79 -21.89 -24.95
C LYS A 6 -13.17 -20.43 -24.74
N SER A 7 -14.37 -20.17 -24.27
CA SER A 7 -14.72 -18.90 -23.65
C SER A 7 -13.95 -18.80 -22.34
N ALA A 8 -12.99 -17.86 -22.27
CA ALA A 8 -12.37 -17.49 -21.00
C ALA A 8 -13.41 -16.78 -20.15
N LYS A 9 -13.79 -17.38 -19.03
CA LYS A 9 -14.63 -16.76 -18.01
C LYS A 9 -13.82 -15.64 -17.35
N ALA A 10 -14.26 -14.41 -17.52
CA ALA A 10 -13.97 -13.35 -16.57
C ALA A 10 -14.66 -13.71 -15.25
N VAL A 11 -13.90 -14.11 -14.23
CA VAL A 11 -14.46 -14.32 -12.89
C VAL A 11 -14.32 -13.01 -12.13
N CYS A 12 -15.42 -12.26 -12.14
CA CYS A 12 -15.79 -11.41 -11.02
C CYS A 12 -15.95 -12.33 -9.80
N ALA A 13 -14.93 -12.42 -8.96
CA ALA A 13 -15.08 -13.04 -7.65
C ALA A 13 -15.71 -11.99 -6.74
N THR A 14 -17.00 -12.17 -6.57
CA THR A 14 -17.80 -11.67 -5.46
C THR A 14 -17.07 -11.79 -4.13
N CYS A 15 -17.42 -10.85 -3.25
CA CYS A 15 -17.43 -10.82 -1.78
C CYS A 15 -17.73 -12.16 -1.02
N GLU A 16 -17.31 -13.32 -1.51
CA GLU A 16 -17.57 -14.63 -0.94
C GLU A 16 -16.31 -15.50 -1.04
N ILE A 17 -15.31 -15.24 -0.20
CA ILE A 17 -14.40 -16.21 0.42
C ILE A 17 -13.75 -15.46 1.60
N PHE A 18 -13.82 -16.07 2.78
CA PHE A 18 -13.59 -15.51 4.14
C PHE A 18 -14.75 -14.77 4.83
N ALA A 19 -15.96 -15.35 4.79
CA ALA A 19 -16.96 -15.13 5.85
C ALA A 19 -17.09 -16.32 6.82
N SER A 20 -16.34 -17.41 6.66
CA SER A 20 -16.55 -18.65 7.44
C SER A 20 -15.41 -19.08 8.37
N GLU A 21 -14.26 -18.41 8.41
CA GLU A 21 -13.16 -18.78 9.32
C GLU A 21 -12.40 -17.56 9.87
N ILE A 22 -13.14 -16.57 10.39
CA ILE A 22 -12.57 -15.68 11.39
C ILE A 22 -12.68 -16.46 12.71
N PRO A 23 -11.60 -16.99 13.31
CA PRO A 23 -11.67 -17.47 14.68
C PRO A 23 -12.19 -16.32 15.51
N SER A 24 -13.31 -16.53 16.21
CA SER A 24 -13.90 -15.50 17.07
C SER A 24 -12.87 -15.08 18.09
N THR A 25 -12.17 -13.98 17.83
CA THR A 25 -11.38 -13.31 18.86
C THR A 25 -12.35 -13.05 20.01
N PRO A 26 -12.06 -13.50 21.24
CA PRO A 26 -12.94 -13.26 22.36
C PRO A 26 -13.19 -11.76 22.44
N ARG A 27 -14.46 -11.36 22.35
CA ARG A 27 -14.88 -9.99 22.62
C ARG A 27 -14.32 -9.63 24.00
N PRO A 28 -13.50 -8.57 24.14
CA PRO A 28 -13.02 -8.19 25.46
C PRO A 28 -14.25 -7.93 26.34
N SER A 29 -14.38 -8.73 27.40
CA SER A 29 -15.53 -8.71 28.31
C SER A 29 -15.55 -7.51 29.25
N ALA A 30 -14.63 -6.56 29.08
CA ALA A 30 -14.66 -5.27 29.74
C ALA A 30 -13.79 -4.27 28.96
N ILE A 31 -14.33 -3.06 28.72
CA ILE A 31 -13.51 -1.88 28.47
C ILE A 31 -12.84 -1.56 29.80
N VAL A 32 -11.64 -2.08 30.04
CA VAL A 32 -10.80 -1.61 31.14
C VAL A 32 -10.12 -0.34 30.66
N ALA A 33 -10.45 0.78 31.30
CA ALA A 33 -9.77 2.05 31.09
C ALA A 33 -8.26 1.83 31.28
N ARG A 34 -7.47 2.08 30.23
CA ARG A 34 -6.00 2.10 30.34
C ARG A 34 -5.63 3.33 31.16
N GLU A 35 -4.85 3.14 32.23
CA GLU A 35 -4.26 4.22 33.02
C GLU A 35 -3.56 5.25 32.13
N GLU A 36 -3.80 6.53 32.40
CA GLU A 36 -3.13 7.66 31.75
C GLU A 36 -1.62 7.56 32.00
N ARG A 37 -0.84 7.33 30.93
CA ARG A 37 0.61 7.50 31.00
C ARG A 37 0.92 8.99 30.83
N ASP A 38 1.54 9.57 31.86
CA ASP A 38 2.02 10.94 31.93
C ASP A 38 2.65 11.39 30.60
N GLY A 39 2.12 12.47 30.05
CA GLY A 39 2.32 12.98 28.68
C GLY A 39 3.71 13.55 28.39
N ARG A 40 4.78 12.89 28.84
CA ARG A 40 6.15 13.22 28.45
C ARG A 40 6.61 12.34 27.29
N ILE A 41 6.62 12.91 26.09
CA ILE A 41 7.34 12.37 24.94
C ILE A 41 8.85 12.60 25.21
N PRO A 42 9.69 11.57 25.33
CA PRO A 42 11.13 11.76 25.44
C PRO A 42 11.69 12.32 24.12
N PRO A 43 12.75 13.14 24.17
CA PRO A 43 13.32 13.74 22.96
C PRO A 43 13.86 12.66 22.04
N LEU A 44 13.52 12.77 20.75
CA LEU A 44 14.07 11.93 19.68
C LEU A 44 15.58 12.17 19.62
N SER A 45 16.37 11.24 20.17
CA SER A 45 17.81 11.25 19.96
C SER A 45 18.10 10.90 18.50
N ALA A 46 19.01 11.65 17.88
CA ALA A 46 19.48 11.45 16.53
C ALA A 46 20.29 10.14 16.44
N GLY A 47 19.59 9.00 16.34
CA GLY A 47 20.15 7.72 15.96
C GLY A 47 19.49 7.27 14.67
N SER A 48 20.27 6.90 13.66
CA SER A 48 19.78 6.21 12.47
C SER A 48 18.90 5.03 12.89
N PRO A 49 17.68 4.84 12.35
CA PRO A 49 16.86 3.70 12.72
C PRO A 49 17.60 2.42 12.33
N SER A 50 18.05 1.67 13.32
CA SER A 50 18.66 0.35 13.11
C SER A 50 17.67 -0.54 12.36
N PRO A 51 18.10 -1.34 11.37
CA PRO A 51 17.22 -2.31 10.74
C PRO A 51 16.70 -3.26 11.82
N LEU A 52 15.38 -3.25 12.02
CA LEU A 52 14.72 -4.08 13.02
C LEU A 52 15.00 -5.55 12.66
N ARG A 53 15.52 -6.30 13.62
CA ARG A 53 15.73 -7.73 13.46
C ARG A 53 14.37 -8.42 13.34
N LEU A 54 14.26 -9.29 12.33
CA LEU A 54 13.14 -10.20 12.11
C LEU A 54 12.85 -10.98 13.42
N GLY A 55 11.77 -10.63 14.12
CA GLY A 55 11.32 -11.36 15.32
C GLY A 55 10.88 -10.55 16.54
N GLN A 56 10.94 -9.21 16.53
CA GLN A 56 10.35 -8.41 17.63
C GLN A 56 8.89 -8.07 17.32
N MET A 57 7.96 -8.87 17.85
CA MET A 57 6.54 -8.46 17.95
C MET A 57 6.47 -7.27 18.89
N THR A 58 6.21 -6.09 18.33
CA THR A 58 5.92 -4.89 19.10
C THR A 58 4.43 -4.61 18.98
N ASP A 59 3.72 -4.40 20.10
CA ASP A 59 2.30 -3.97 20.13
C ASP A 59 2.06 -2.59 19.47
N SER A 60 3.07 -2.01 18.80
CA SER A 60 3.05 -0.71 18.17
C SER A 60 3.04 -0.83 16.65
N CYS A 61 2.05 -0.19 16.02
CA CYS A 61 2.03 0.06 14.58
C CYS A 61 2.84 1.31 14.26
N ARG A 62 3.77 1.21 13.32
CA ARG A 62 4.53 2.35 12.79
C ARG A 62 3.87 2.85 11.51
N ILE A 63 3.63 4.16 11.46
CA ILE A 63 3.05 4.83 10.30
C ILE A 63 4.15 5.71 9.69
N VAL A 64 4.45 5.51 8.42
CA VAL A 64 5.51 6.22 7.70
C VAL A 64 4.91 6.86 6.45
N ALA A 65 4.79 8.18 6.45
CA ALA A 65 4.42 8.93 5.24
C ALA A 65 5.63 8.97 4.30
N LEU A 66 5.50 8.33 3.13
CA LEU A 66 6.52 8.33 2.07
C LEU A 66 6.29 9.47 1.06
N GLY A 67 5.08 10.04 1.04
CA GLY A 67 4.74 11.25 0.31
C GLY A 67 3.33 11.75 0.67
N GLY A 68 3.01 12.99 0.27
CA GLY A 68 1.71 13.63 0.51
C GLY A 68 1.62 14.46 1.79
N LEU A 69 2.62 14.42 2.67
CA LEU A 69 2.66 15.25 3.87
C LEU A 69 3.44 16.55 3.61
N GLY A 70 2.82 17.70 3.86
CA GLY A 70 3.44 19.01 3.62
C GLY A 70 3.43 19.46 2.15
N GLU A 71 2.66 18.77 1.31
CA GLU A 71 2.54 19.00 -0.13
C GLU A 71 1.19 18.52 -0.66
N VAL A 72 0.90 18.80 -1.92
CA VAL A 72 -0.26 18.25 -2.65
C VAL A 72 0.26 17.36 -3.75
N GLY A 73 -0.08 16.07 -3.71
CA GLY A 73 0.44 15.07 -4.63
C GLY A 73 1.20 13.96 -3.93
N LYS A 74 1.49 12.90 -4.69
CA LYS A 74 2.35 11.78 -4.29
C LYS A 74 1.99 11.13 -2.95
N ASN A 75 0.70 11.01 -2.67
CA ASN A 75 0.21 10.38 -1.45
C ASN A 75 0.66 8.90 -1.41
N MET A 76 1.39 8.55 -0.36
CA MET A 76 1.84 7.18 -0.11
C MET A 76 2.19 7.05 1.37
N THR A 77 1.55 6.11 2.07
CA THR A 77 1.80 5.87 3.49
C THR A 77 1.99 4.39 3.75
N ALA A 78 3.09 4.01 4.41
CA ALA A 78 3.35 2.65 4.84
C ALA A 78 2.92 2.46 6.30
N TYR A 79 2.17 1.38 6.54
CA TYR A 79 1.81 0.88 7.86
C TYR A 79 2.59 -0.39 8.13
N GLU A 80 3.41 -0.37 9.17
CA GLU A 80 4.26 -1.50 9.57
C GLU A 80 3.81 -2.02 10.93
N CYS A 81 3.45 -3.30 10.99
CA CYS A 81 3.05 -3.99 12.21
C CYS A 81 3.41 -5.47 12.09
N ASP A 82 3.92 -6.07 13.16
CA ASP A 82 4.21 -7.51 13.24
C ASP A 82 5.03 -8.07 12.06
N GLY A 83 6.06 -7.33 11.65
CA GLY A 83 6.94 -7.73 10.55
C GLY A 83 6.28 -7.71 9.16
N SER A 84 5.13 -7.06 9.04
CA SER A 84 4.38 -6.91 7.79
C SER A 84 4.19 -5.44 7.44
N VAL A 85 4.14 -5.14 6.15
CA VAL A 85 3.90 -3.79 5.62
C VAL A 85 2.65 -3.79 4.73
N VAL A 86 1.76 -2.85 4.99
CA VAL A 86 0.67 -2.48 4.08
C VAL A 86 0.90 -1.05 3.63
N VAL A 87 0.85 -0.82 2.32
CA VAL A 87 0.98 0.52 1.75
C VAL A 87 -0.42 1.04 1.43
N VAL A 88 -0.70 2.28 1.80
CA VAL A 88 -1.92 3.00 1.42
C VAL A 88 -1.55 4.07 0.42
N ASP A 89 -2.18 3.99 -0.74
CA ASP A 89 -1.96 4.79 -1.94
C ASP A 89 -0.55 4.68 -2.53
N ALA A 90 -0.46 4.96 -3.82
CA ALA A 90 0.76 5.06 -4.61
C ALA A 90 0.58 6.19 -5.62
N GLY A 91 0.57 7.42 -5.11
CA GLY A 91 0.35 8.63 -5.89
C GLY A 91 1.59 9.16 -6.59
N LEU A 92 1.37 10.01 -7.59
CA LEU A 92 2.40 10.90 -8.15
C LEU A 92 2.08 12.36 -7.84
N ALA A 93 3.05 13.25 -8.01
CA ALA A 93 2.83 14.69 -8.01
C ALA A 93 3.17 15.26 -9.39
N PHE A 94 2.42 16.30 -9.77
CA PHE A 94 2.77 17.08 -10.95
C PHE A 94 3.92 18.04 -10.62
N PRO A 95 4.84 18.28 -11.57
CA PRO A 95 5.93 19.22 -11.42
C PRO A 95 5.40 20.65 -11.24
N ARG A 96 6.19 21.48 -10.55
CA ARG A 96 5.96 22.94 -10.45
C ARG A 96 6.75 23.63 -11.57
N ASP A 97 6.47 24.91 -11.79
CA ASP A 97 7.13 25.73 -12.82
C ASP A 97 8.67 25.73 -12.74
N GLU A 98 9.21 25.51 -11.54
CA GLU A 98 10.65 25.43 -11.27
C GLU A 98 11.29 24.10 -11.76
N HIS A 99 10.50 23.05 -11.97
CA HIS A 99 10.97 21.72 -12.36
C HIS A 99 11.02 21.57 -13.89
N LEU A 100 11.92 22.33 -14.53
CA LEU A 100 12.03 22.39 -15.98
C LEU A 100 12.33 21.02 -16.62
N GLY A 101 11.48 20.60 -17.55
CA GLY A 101 11.64 19.35 -18.31
C GLY A 101 11.28 18.06 -17.56
N VAL A 102 10.73 18.17 -16.34
CA VAL A 102 10.19 17.04 -15.58
C VAL A 102 8.71 16.86 -15.95
N ASP A 103 8.28 15.62 -16.19
CA ASP A 103 6.87 15.31 -16.47
C ASP A 103 6.09 14.93 -15.20
N LEU A 104 6.71 14.13 -14.33
CA LEU A 104 6.10 13.56 -13.13
C LEU A 104 7.12 13.53 -11.98
N VAL A 105 6.63 13.68 -10.74
CA VAL A 105 7.42 13.54 -9.52
C VAL A 105 6.88 12.36 -8.72
N LEU A 106 7.74 11.39 -8.40
CA LEU A 106 7.36 10.16 -7.69
C LEU A 106 7.83 10.20 -6.23
N PRO A 107 7.19 9.45 -5.31
CA PRO A 107 7.76 9.15 -4.00
C PRO A 107 9.09 8.39 -4.13
N ASP A 108 9.94 8.47 -3.10
CA ASP A 108 11.11 7.59 -3.00
C ASP A 108 10.70 6.19 -2.49
N PHE A 109 10.86 5.17 -3.34
CA PHE A 109 10.55 3.79 -2.98
C PHE A 109 11.65 3.08 -2.18
N GLY A 110 12.75 3.75 -1.83
CA GLY A 110 13.87 3.16 -1.09
C GLY A 110 13.43 2.43 0.19
N TYR A 111 12.52 3.03 0.95
CA TYR A 111 11.95 2.42 2.16
C TYR A 111 11.29 1.06 1.90
N LEU A 112 10.56 0.95 0.79
CA LEU A 112 9.83 -0.25 0.38
C LEU A 112 10.75 -1.28 -0.27
N ARG A 113 11.73 -0.84 -1.06
CA ARG A 113 12.75 -1.72 -1.67
C ARG A 113 13.53 -2.52 -0.60
N GLU A 114 13.87 -1.88 0.51
CA GLU A 114 14.56 -2.54 1.63
C GLU A 114 13.68 -3.56 2.40
N ARG A 115 12.35 -3.53 2.21
CA ARG A 115 11.35 -4.32 2.95
C ARG A 115 10.41 -5.08 2.03
N ALA A 116 10.85 -5.36 0.81
CA ALA A 116 10.01 -5.92 -0.25
C ALA A 116 9.32 -7.22 0.15
N ASP A 117 10.01 -8.06 0.94
CA ASP A 117 9.53 -9.34 1.48
C ASP A 117 8.47 -9.18 2.59
N MET A 118 8.40 -8.02 3.23
CA MET A 118 7.43 -7.71 4.29
C MET A 118 6.10 -7.18 3.72
N ILE A 119 6.09 -6.69 2.48
CA ILE A 119 4.92 -6.07 1.86
C ILE A 119 3.85 -7.13 1.60
N LYS A 120 2.64 -6.89 2.12
CA LYS A 120 1.49 -7.77 1.93
C LYS A 120 0.57 -7.27 0.83
N ALA A 121 0.27 -5.97 0.83
CA ALA A 121 -0.63 -5.38 -0.13
C ALA A 121 -0.40 -3.87 -0.29
N VAL A 122 -0.89 -3.34 -1.42
CA VAL A 122 -1.15 -1.92 -1.62
C VAL A 122 -2.67 -1.70 -1.63
N VAL A 123 -3.16 -0.79 -0.80
CA VAL A 123 -4.58 -0.40 -0.73
C VAL A 123 -4.73 0.98 -1.35
N LEU A 124 -5.63 1.12 -2.32
CA LEU A 124 -5.84 2.37 -3.04
C LEU A 124 -7.20 2.95 -2.69
N THR A 125 -7.18 4.17 -2.14
CA THR A 125 -8.35 4.82 -1.57
C THR A 125 -9.35 5.24 -2.64
N HIS A 126 -8.87 5.89 -3.69
CA HIS A 126 -9.67 6.35 -4.83
C HIS A 126 -8.78 6.54 -6.08
N GLY A 127 -9.38 6.88 -7.22
CA GLY A 127 -8.73 6.83 -8.53
C GLY A 127 -8.03 8.12 -9.00
N HIS A 128 -7.78 9.11 -8.14
CA HIS A 128 -7.03 10.29 -8.58
C HIS A 128 -5.53 9.97 -8.75
N GLU A 129 -4.87 10.65 -9.68
CA GLU A 129 -3.45 10.43 -10.02
C GLU A 129 -2.51 10.63 -8.84
N ASP A 130 -2.84 11.55 -7.94
CA ASP A 130 -2.11 11.77 -6.69
C ASP A 130 -2.30 10.68 -5.65
N HIS A 131 -3.08 9.63 -5.94
CA HIS A 131 -3.27 8.44 -5.11
C HIS A 131 -2.93 7.13 -5.83
N VAL A 132 -2.98 7.08 -7.17
CA VAL A 132 -2.74 5.82 -7.94
C VAL A 132 -1.64 5.94 -8.99
N GLY A 133 -1.20 7.15 -9.31
CA GLY A 133 -0.40 7.43 -10.50
C GLY A 133 1.01 6.84 -10.45
N SER A 134 1.60 6.63 -9.27
CA SER A 134 2.93 6.03 -9.14
C SER A 134 2.92 4.51 -9.03
N LEU A 135 1.74 3.87 -8.91
CA LEU A 135 1.62 2.41 -8.80
C LEU A 135 2.38 1.63 -9.90
N PRO A 136 2.30 1.98 -11.20
CA PRO A 136 3.04 1.25 -12.23
C PRO A 136 4.56 1.36 -12.09
N TYR A 137 5.05 2.45 -11.48
CA TYR A 137 6.47 2.65 -11.23
C TYR A 137 6.91 1.84 -10.00
N LEU A 138 6.11 1.88 -8.94
CA LEU A 138 6.34 1.06 -7.75
C LEU A 138 6.41 -0.43 -8.09
N MET A 139 5.47 -0.94 -8.89
CA MET A 139 5.40 -2.36 -9.28
C MET A 139 6.57 -2.83 -10.17
N ARG A 140 7.33 -1.91 -10.78
CA ARG A 140 8.56 -2.26 -11.52
C ARG A 140 9.77 -2.46 -10.60
N GLU A 141 9.79 -1.80 -9.46
CA GLU A 141 10.92 -1.81 -8.53
C GLU A 141 10.71 -2.74 -7.34
N VAL A 142 9.46 -2.92 -6.92
CA VAL A 142 9.09 -3.64 -5.71
C VAL A 142 8.04 -4.69 -6.06
N PRO A 143 8.24 -5.98 -5.70
CA PRO A 143 7.22 -7.00 -5.86
C PRO A 143 6.03 -6.69 -4.95
N ILE A 144 4.87 -6.45 -5.54
CA ILE A 144 3.61 -6.21 -4.82
C ILE A 144 2.73 -7.45 -4.97
N PRO A 145 2.46 -8.20 -3.89
CA PRO A 145 1.66 -9.43 -3.99
C PRO A 145 0.20 -9.16 -4.36
N GLU A 146 -0.39 -8.11 -3.79
CA GLU A 146 -1.82 -7.81 -3.94
C GLU A 146 -2.09 -6.30 -3.99
N VAL A 147 -3.06 -5.90 -4.83
CA VAL A 147 -3.55 -4.52 -4.93
C VAL A 147 -5.06 -4.50 -4.67
N TRP A 148 -5.48 -3.77 -3.65
CA TRP A 148 -6.87 -3.70 -3.17
C TRP A 148 -7.43 -2.31 -3.44
N ALA A 149 -8.60 -2.21 -4.08
CA ALA A 149 -9.27 -0.94 -4.30
C ALA A 149 -10.77 -1.11 -4.59
N THR A 150 -11.50 0.00 -4.66
CA THR A 150 -12.88 -0.03 -5.13
C THR A 150 -12.97 -0.41 -6.61
N ARG A 151 -14.14 -0.90 -7.07
CA ARG A 151 -14.35 -1.31 -8.46
C ARG A 151 -14.00 -0.23 -9.49
N LEU A 152 -14.36 1.03 -9.21
CA LEU A 152 -14.05 2.15 -10.09
C LEU A 152 -12.53 2.38 -10.15
N THR A 153 -11.89 2.43 -8.98
CA THR A 153 -10.43 2.60 -8.87
C THR A 153 -9.68 1.50 -9.62
N LEU A 154 -10.07 0.23 -9.43
CA LEU A 154 -9.49 -0.90 -10.16
C LEU A 154 -9.68 -0.77 -11.68
N GLY A 155 -10.85 -0.31 -12.14
CA GLY A 155 -11.11 -0.08 -13.56
C GLY A 155 -10.16 0.95 -14.18
N LEU A 156 -9.92 2.07 -13.47
CA LEU A 156 -9.00 3.11 -13.91
C LEU A 156 -7.54 2.62 -13.93
N ILE A 157 -7.13 1.91 -12.87
CA ILE A 157 -5.76 1.41 -12.74
C ILE A 157 -5.46 0.33 -13.76
N LYS A 158 -6.41 -0.54 -14.11
CA LYS A 158 -6.21 -1.58 -15.13
C LYS A 158 -5.78 -0.99 -16.47
N SER A 159 -6.42 0.08 -16.93
CA SER A 159 -6.01 0.79 -18.15
C SER A 159 -4.57 1.28 -18.04
N LYS A 160 -4.24 1.94 -16.91
CA LYS A 160 -2.89 2.46 -16.65
C LYS A 160 -1.83 1.35 -16.60
N LEU A 161 -2.12 0.23 -15.93
CA LEU A 161 -1.21 -0.90 -15.86
C LEU A 161 -1.01 -1.57 -17.23
N ASP A 162 -2.05 -1.64 -18.06
CA ASP A 162 -1.96 -2.16 -19.42
C ASP A 162 -1.08 -1.27 -20.32
N GLU A 163 -1.26 0.05 -20.26
CA GLU A 163 -0.38 1.04 -20.93
C GLU A 163 1.10 0.87 -20.56
N HIS A 164 1.34 0.42 -19.32
CA HIS A 164 2.67 0.17 -18.78
C HIS A 164 3.18 -1.27 -18.94
N GLY A 165 2.40 -2.16 -19.56
CA GLY A 165 2.74 -3.57 -19.80
C GLY A 165 2.70 -4.47 -18.56
N LEU A 166 2.01 -4.05 -17.50
CA LEU A 166 1.98 -4.69 -16.19
C LEU A 166 0.67 -5.45 -15.89
N LEU A 167 -0.29 -5.46 -16.81
CA LEU A 167 -1.61 -6.05 -16.55
C LEU A 167 -1.54 -7.52 -16.09
N ARG A 168 -0.63 -8.32 -16.66
CA ARG A 168 -0.42 -9.72 -16.27
C ARG A 168 0.19 -9.93 -14.87
N ALA A 169 0.82 -8.91 -14.31
CA ALA A 169 1.38 -8.94 -12.97
C ALA A 169 0.37 -8.49 -11.91
N ALA A 170 -0.80 -8.01 -12.32
CA ALA A 170 -1.87 -7.49 -11.47
C ALA A 170 -3.17 -8.31 -11.56
N GLU A 171 -3.16 -9.41 -12.31
CA GLU A 171 -4.26 -10.39 -12.43
C GLU A 171 -4.10 -11.57 -11.48
#